data_AF-A0A7K3UMS8-F1
#
_entry.id   AF-A0A7K3UMS8-F1
#
_cell.length_a   1.000
_cell.length_b   1.000
_cell.length_c   1.000
_cell.angle_alpha   90.00
_cell.angle_beta   90.00
_cell.angle_gamma   90.00
#
_symmetry.space_group_name_H-M   'P 1'
#
loop_
_entity.id
_entity.type
_entity.pdbx_description
1 polymer ?
#
loop_
_entity_poly.entity_id
_entity_poly.type
_entity_poly.pdbx_seq_one_letter_code
_entity_poly.pdbx_strand_id
1 'polypeptide(L)'
;RRIVRIARQWASAQQLPNVYDSVGICHVVVPEHGHLRPGMFCVGGDSHSPTGGAFGAYMFGIGSTEMLGVAVSGQIWVKVPETLQMHWRHRLSHGVTAKDMMLHMIGRFGMNGGRYQAVEFCGEAISALSMQERMTLSNM
;
A
#
# COMPACT_ATOMS: atom_id res chain seq x y z
N ARG A 1 20.09 16.28 -2.92
CA ARG A 1 21.03 16.13 -1.78
C ARG A 1 20.54 16.79 -0.47
N ARG A 2 20.02 18.04 -0.48
CA ARG A 2 19.54 18.73 0.74
C ARG A 2 18.45 17.98 1.50
N ILE A 3 17.40 17.51 0.82
CA ILE A 3 16.26 16.81 1.45
C ILE A 3 16.71 15.53 2.15
N VAL A 4 17.52 14.70 1.48
CA VAL A 4 18.07 13.48 2.06
C VAL A 4 18.90 13.77 3.32
N ARG A 5 19.72 14.82 3.31
CA ARG A 5 20.47 15.22 4.51
C ARG A 5 19.55 15.61 5.67
N ILE A 6 18.50 16.39 5.40
CA ILE A 6 17.51 16.78 6.40
C ILE A 6 16.83 15.55 6.99
N ALA A 7 16.38 14.61 6.14
CA ALA A 7 15.75 13.38 6.59
C ALA A 7 16.67 12.54 7.49
N ARG A 8 17.94 12.36 7.10
CA ARG A 8 18.95 11.64 7.90
C ARG A 8 19.19 12.30 9.26
N GLN A 9 19.37 13.62 9.27
CA GLN A 9 19.61 14.38 10.49
C GLN A 9 18.40 14.31 11.43
N TRP A 10 17.20 14.46 10.88
CA TRP A 10 15.97 14.37 11.67
C TRP A 10 15.76 12.96 12.24
N ALA A 11 15.92 11.92 11.42
CA ALA A 11 15.78 10.52 11.88
C ALA A 11 16.77 10.19 13.00
N SER A 12 18.02 10.66 12.89
CA SER A 12 19.03 10.52 13.94
C SER A 12 18.67 11.30 15.21
N ALA A 13 18.19 12.54 15.08
CA ALA A 13 17.81 13.37 16.22
C ALA A 13 16.59 12.81 16.97
N GLN A 14 15.65 12.19 16.25
CA GLN A 14 14.47 11.54 16.82
C GLN A 14 14.74 10.10 17.28
N GLN A 15 15.95 9.57 17.09
CA GLN A 15 16.33 8.19 17.44
C GLN A 15 15.34 7.15 16.88
N LEU A 16 14.94 7.32 15.62
CA LEU A 16 13.95 6.41 15.01
C LEU A 16 14.50 4.98 14.99
N PRO A 17 13.72 3.99 15.47
CA PRO A 17 14.20 2.61 15.58
C PRO A 17 14.36 1.92 14.23
N ASN A 18 13.64 2.38 13.20
CA ASN A 18 13.60 1.76 11.88
C ASN A 18 13.91 2.81 10.80
N VAL A 19 15.15 2.85 10.31
CA VAL A 19 15.59 3.75 9.24
C VAL A 19 16.29 2.94 8.16
N TYR A 20 15.74 3.00 6.95
CA TYR A 20 16.23 2.28 5.78
C TYR A 20 16.65 3.29 4.70
N ASP A 21 17.94 3.38 4.43
CA ASP A 21 18.50 4.40 3.54
C ASP A 21 19.16 3.76 2.33
N SER A 22 18.62 4.07 1.15
CA SER A 22 19.20 3.64 -0.13
C SER A 22 19.30 2.12 -0.28
N VAL A 23 18.39 1.37 0.34
CA VAL A 23 18.32 -0.11 0.29
C VAL A 23 17.20 -0.66 -0.59
N GLY A 24 16.28 0.19 -1.06
CA GLY A 24 15.18 -0.23 -1.93
C GLY A 24 14.02 0.74 -1.99
N ILE A 25 12.96 0.35 -2.70
CA ILE A 25 11.70 1.09 -2.80
C ILE A 25 10.91 0.89 -1.50
N CYS A 26 10.33 1.96 -0.94
CA CYS A 26 9.66 1.93 0.37
C CYS A 26 8.61 0.82 0.49
N HIS A 27 7.75 0.62 -0.51
CA HIS A 27 6.69 -0.40 -0.48
C HIS A 27 7.18 -1.85 -0.60
N VAL A 28 8.46 -2.05 -0.91
CA VAL A 28 9.12 -3.36 -0.90
C VAL A 28 9.87 -3.56 0.42
N VAL A 29 10.65 -2.55 0.82
CA VAL A 29 11.46 -2.58 2.05
C VAL A 29 10.58 -2.71 3.31
N VAL A 30 9.47 -1.98 3.38
CA VAL A 30 8.55 -2.00 4.53
C VAL A 30 8.04 -3.42 4.83
N PRO A 31 7.44 -4.16 3.88
CA PRO A 31 7.02 -5.54 4.14
C PRO A 31 8.17 -6.54 4.26
N GLU A 32 9.28 -6.39 3.53
CA GLU A 32 10.45 -7.29 3.65
C GLU A 32 11.03 -7.31 5.08
N HIS A 33 10.96 -6.19 5.79
CA HIS A 33 11.37 -6.08 7.19
C HIS A 33 10.26 -6.39 8.21
N GLY A 34 9.09 -6.87 7.76
CA GLY A 34 8.02 -7.32 8.65
C GLY A 34 7.24 -6.20 9.36
N HIS A 35 7.28 -4.97 8.82
CA HIS A 35 6.56 -3.81 9.37
C HIS A 35 5.08 -3.77 9.00
N LEU A 36 4.63 -4.71 8.16
CA LEU A 36 3.22 -4.87 7.81
C LEU A 36 2.74 -6.26 8.21
N ARG A 37 1.58 -6.30 8.88
CA ARG A 37 0.93 -7.52 9.36
C ARG A 37 -0.58 -7.42 9.19
N PRO A 38 -1.28 -8.55 9.05
CA PRO A 38 -2.74 -8.55 8.98
C PRO A 38 -3.38 -7.82 10.16
N GLY A 39 -4.40 -7.02 9.88
CA GLY A 39 -5.15 -6.25 10.88
C GLY A 39 -4.50 -4.93 11.30
N MET A 40 -3.34 -4.56 10.76
CA MET A 40 -2.74 -3.26 11.03
C MET A 40 -3.48 -2.12 10.33
N PHE A 41 -3.52 -0.96 11.00
CA PHE A 41 -3.95 0.31 10.43
C PHE A 41 -2.72 1.20 10.27
N CYS A 42 -2.37 1.53 9.03
CA CYS A 42 -1.11 2.18 8.69
C CYS A 42 -1.33 3.38 7.78
N VAL A 43 -0.41 4.32 7.83
CA VAL A 43 -0.37 5.46 6.91
C VAL A 43 1.04 5.62 6.37
N GLY A 44 1.15 6.12 5.14
CA GLY A 44 2.44 6.41 4.52
C GLY A 44 2.45 7.77 3.81
N GLY A 45 3.62 8.36 3.68
CA GLY A 45 3.80 9.65 2.99
C GLY A 45 3.89 9.52 1.47
N ASP A 46 3.47 8.37 0.93
CA ASP A 46 3.50 8.05 -0.50
C ASP A 46 2.10 7.62 -0.97
N SER A 47 1.74 7.99 -2.19
CA SER A 47 0.40 7.72 -2.73
C SER A 47 0.10 6.23 -2.94
N HIS A 48 1.14 5.39 -3.11
CA HIS A 48 1.02 3.95 -3.33
C HIS A 48 1.14 3.12 -2.04
N SER A 49 1.03 3.79 -0.88
CA SER A 49 0.86 3.14 0.43
C SER A 49 -0.24 2.06 0.47
N PRO A 50 -1.31 2.10 -0.34
CA PRO A 50 -2.24 0.98 -0.50
C PRO A 50 -1.61 -0.39 -0.80
N THR A 51 -0.34 -0.45 -1.26
CA THR A 51 0.41 -1.72 -1.39
C THR A 51 0.41 -2.56 -0.11
N GLY A 52 0.30 -1.93 1.07
CA GLY A 52 0.17 -2.65 2.34
C GLY A 52 -1.10 -3.52 2.44
N GLY A 53 -2.12 -3.23 1.62
CA GLY A 53 -3.34 -4.01 1.50
C GLY A 53 -3.12 -5.48 1.14
N ALA A 54 -2.06 -5.80 0.38
CA ALA A 54 -1.70 -7.20 0.08
C ALA A 54 -1.41 -8.05 1.33
N PHE A 55 -1.06 -7.41 2.45
CA PHE A 55 -0.75 -8.05 3.72
C PHE A 55 -1.94 -8.09 4.70
N GLY A 56 -3.15 -7.73 4.23
CA GLY A 56 -4.34 -7.66 5.06
C GLY A 56 -4.31 -6.48 6.05
N ALA A 57 -3.50 -5.46 5.78
CA ALA A 57 -3.47 -4.20 6.52
C ALA A 57 -4.31 -3.14 5.79
N TYR A 58 -4.94 -2.24 6.53
CA TYR A 58 -5.52 -1.03 5.93
C TYR A 58 -4.44 0.06 5.92
N MET A 59 -3.83 0.29 4.75
CA MET A 59 -2.76 1.26 4.57
C MET A 59 -3.11 2.26 3.46
N PHE A 60 -2.93 3.56 3.71
CA PHE A 60 -3.23 4.60 2.71
C PHE A 60 -2.24 5.76 2.78
N GLY A 61 -2.17 6.52 1.68
CA GLY A 61 -1.28 7.67 1.55
C GLY A 61 -1.88 8.91 2.21
N ILE A 62 -1.04 9.70 2.90
CA ILE A 62 -1.42 10.95 3.54
C ILE A 62 -0.43 12.08 3.20
N GLY A 63 -0.88 13.33 3.33
CA GLY A 63 -0.06 14.51 3.09
C GLY A 63 0.93 14.80 4.22
N SER A 64 1.78 15.81 4.02
CA SER A 64 2.79 16.21 5.01
C SER A 64 2.19 16.75 6.30
N THR A 65 1.05 17.46 6.22
CA THR A 65 0.34 17.98 7.39
C THR A 65 -0.20 16.84 8.25
N GLU A 66 -0.86 15.86 7.63
CA GLU A 66 -1.38 14.69 8.34
C GLU A 66 -0.23 13.84 8.89
N MET A 67 0.86 13.68 8.14
CA MET A 67 2.03 12.93 8.59
C MET A 67 2.64 13.53 9.85
N LEU A 68 2.76 14.87 9.92
CA LEU A 68 3.19 15.56 11.14
C LEU A 68 2.22 15.30 12.30
N GLY A 69 0.91 15.37 12.04
CA GLY A 69 -0.13 15.07 13.03
C GLY A 69 0.00 13.65 13.60
N VAL A 70 0.18 12.65 12.74
CA VAL A 70 0.38 11.24 13.13
C VAL A 70 1.69 11.07 13.88
N ALA A 71 2.80 11.67 13.44
CA ALA A 71 4.09 11.57 14.12
C ALA A 71 4.05 12.13 15.55
N VAL A 72 3.24 13.16 15.80
CA VAL A 72 3.11 13.79 17.12
C VAL A 72 2.07 13.09 18.00
N SER A 73 0.95 12.65 17.44
CA SER A 73 -0.20 12.16 18.22
C SER A 73 -0.41 10.64 18.16
N GLY A 74 0.16 9.96 17.17
CA GLY A 74 -0.16 8.57 16.85
C GLY A 74 -1.56 8.35 16.29
N GLN A 75 -2.28 9.41 15.91
CA GLN A 75 -3.69 9.36 15.53
C GLN A 75 -3.98 10.13 14.23
N ILE A 76 -5.06 9.73 13.54
CA ILE A 76 -5.57 10.41 12.34
C ILE A 76 -7.08 10.25 12.24
N TRP A 77 -7.75 11.24 11.65
CA TRP A 77 -9.16 11.16 11.29
C TRP A 77 -9.34 10.51 9.93
N VAL A 78 -10.18 9.48 9.85
CA VAL A 78 -10.52 8.82 8.60
C VAL A 78 -12.02 8.68 8.50
N LYS A 79 -12.57 9.06 7.33
CA LYS A 79 -13.91 8.66 6.95
C LYS A 79 -13.85 7.18 6.56
N VAL A 80 -14.54 6.33 7.30
CA VAL A 80 -14.59 4.89 7.00
C VAL A 80 -15.10 4.70 5.56
N PRO A 81 -14.30 4.10 4.66
CA PRO A 81 -14.72 3.89 3.29
C PRO A 81 -15.71 2.73 3.21
N GLU A 82 -16.60 2.78 2.23
CA GLU A 82 -17.30 1.57 1.81
C GLU A 82 -16.33 0.61 1.09
N THR A 83 -16.69 -0.65 0.96
CA THR A 83 -15.87 -1.65 0.27
C THR A 83 -16.45 -1.98 -1.10
N LEU A 84 -15.63 -1.84 -2.14
CA LEU A 84 -15.89 -2.37 -3.47
C LEU A 84 -15.22 -3.74 -3.57
N GLN A 85 -16.00 -4.81 -3.39
CA GLN A 85 -15.49 -6.17 -3.49
C GLN A 85 -15.40 -6.62 -4.95
N MET A 86 -14.20 -7.06 -5.36
CA MET A 86 -13.91 -7.61 -6.68
C MET A 86 -13.65 -9.11 -6.55
N HIS A 87 -14.64 -9.91 -6.95
CA HIS A 87 -14.56 -11.37 -6.89
C HIS A 87 -14.01 -11.95 -8.21
N TRP A 88 -12.81 -12.53 -8.15
CA TRP A 88 -12.11 -13.13 -9.29
C TRP A 88 -12.18 -14.65 -9.26
N ARG A 89 -12.73 -15.23 -10.32
CA ARG A 89 -12.89 -16.68 -10.51
C ARG A 89 -11.85 -17.22 -11.46
N HIS A 90 -11.55 -18.51 -11.33
CA HIS A 90 -10.59 -19.24 -12.15
C HIS A 90 -9.14 -18.76 -11.97
N ARG A 91 -8.19 -19.55 -12.46
CA ARG A 91 -6.76 -19.22 -12.40
C ARG A 91 -6.33 -18.48 -13.66
N LEU A 92 -5.27 -17.67 -13.54
CA LEU A 92 -4.67 -17.02 -14.70
C LEU A 92 -4.11 -18.04 -15.68
N SER A 93 -4.37 -17.82 -16.96
CA SER A 93 -3.77 -18.58 -18.06
C SER A 93 -2.27 -18.36 -18.11
N HIS A 94 -1.53 -19.31 -18.70
CA HIS A 94 -0.09 -19.18 -18.89
C HIS A 94 0.27 -17.87 -19.61
N GLY A 95 1.19 -17.09 -19.02
CA GLY A 95 1.64 -15.81 -19.56
C GLY A 95 0.77 -14.60 -19.16
N VAL A 96 -0.33 -14.81 -18.44
CA VAL A 96 -1.16 -13.74 -17.86
C VAL A 96 -0.78 -13.54 -16.39
N THR A 97 -0.67 -12.28 -15.97
CA THR A 97 -0.19 -11.90 -14.64
C THR A 97 -1.18 -11.00 -13.90
N ALA A 98 -0.95 -10.79 -12.61
CA ALA A 98 -1.68 -9.78 -11.83
C ALA A 98 -1.63 -8.36 -12.43
N LYS A 99 -0.56 -8.01 -13.15
CA LYS A 99 -0.47 -6.72 -13.85
C LYS A 99 -1.56 -6.60 -14.93
N ASP A 100 -1.77 -7.66 -15.69
CA ASP A 100 -2.77 -7.70 -16.76
C ASP A 100 -4.18 -7.61 -16.17
N MET A 101 -4.43 -8.24 -15.02
CA MET A 101 -5.68 -8.11 -14.27
C MET A 101 -5.96 -6.64 -13.92
N MET A 102 -5.01 -5.94 -13.30
CA MET A 102 -5.21 -4.55 -12.90
C MET A 102 -5.34 -3.60 -14.07
N LEU A 103 -4.50 -3.75 -15.10
CA LEU A 103 -4.61 -2.91 -16.29
C LEU A 103 -5.94 -3.12 -17.01
N HIS A 104 -6.44 -4.35 -17.07
CA HIS A 104 -7.77 -4.62 -17.61
C HIS A 104 -8.88 -3.94 -16.80
N MET A 105 -8.81 -4.00 -15.47
CA MET A 105 -9.78 -3.33 -14.59
C MET A 105 -9.74 -1.81 -14.73
N ILE A 106 -8.56 -1.21 -14.70
CA ILE A 106 -8.40 0.24 -14.86
C ILE A 106 -8.89 0.69 -16.24
N GLY A 107 -8.63 -0.10 -17.28
CA GLY A 107 -9.18 0.15 -18.61
C GLY A 107 -10.71 0.08 -18.66
N ARG A 108 -11.33 -0.80 -17.86
CA ARG A 108 -12.79 -0.98 -17.79
C ARG A 108 -13.50 0.05 -16.93
N PHE A 109 -12.94 0.40 -15.77
CA PHE A 109 -13.59 1.25 -14.75
C PHE A 109 -13.03 2.67 -14.70
N GLY A 110 -11.92 2.95 -15.39
CA GLY A 110 -11.23 4.23 -15.37
C GLY A 110 -10.43 4.46 -14.09
N MET A 111 -9.60 5.51 -14.10
CA MET A 111 -8.72 5.87 -12.98
C MET A 111 -9.46 6.27 -11.69
N ASN A 112 -10.74 6.66 -11.80
CA ASN A 112 -11.58 7.08 -10.67
C ASN A 112 -12.62 6.03 -10.27
N GLY A 113 -12.46 4.77 -10.72
CA GLY A 113 -13.44 3.71 -10.47
C GLY A 113 -13.70 3.41 -9.00
N GLY A 114 -12.74 3.72 -8.11
CA GLY A 114 -12.84 3.44 -6.67
C GLY A 114 -13.69 4.43 -5.86
N ARG A 115 -13.91 5.68 -6.31
CA ARG A 115 -14.79 6.69 -5.68
C ARG A 115 -14.78 6.72 -4.13
N TYR A 116 -13.61 6.84 -3.50
CA TYR A 116 -13.40 6.79 -2.03
C TYR A 116 -13.67 5.45 -1.33
N GLN A 117 -13.97 4.38 -2.06
CA GLN A 117 -14.13 3.04 -1.54
C GLN A 117 -12.78 2.34 -1.40
N ALA A 118 -12.68 1.40 -0.46
CA ALA A 118 -11.60 0.43 -0.42
C ALA A 118 -11.89 -0.68 -1.42
N VAL A 119 -10.91 -1.01 -2.27
CA VAL A 119 -11.05 -2.14 -3.20
C VAL A 119 -10.56 -3.41 -2.51
N GLU A 120 -11.44 -4.40 -2.41
CA GLU A 120 -11.12 -5.71 -1.84
C GLU A 120 -11.06 -6.76 -2.94
N PHE A 121 -9.89 -7.36 -3.14
CA PHE A 121 -9.71 -8.46 -4.09
C PHE A 121 -9.94 -9.80 -3.39
N CYS A 122 -10.88 -10.60 -3.90
CA CYS A 122 -11.18 -11.92 -3.36
C CYS A 122 -11.41 -12.96 -4.46
N GLY A 123 -11.45 -14.25 -4.08
CA GLY A 123 -11.75 -15.36 -4.98
C GLY A 123 -10.57 -16.29 -5.27
N GLU A 124 -10.86 -17.34 -6.03
CA GLU A 124 -9.88 -18.40 -6.37
C GLU A 124 -8.63 -17.82 -7.05
N ALA A 125 -8.81 -16.88 -7.98
CA ALA A 125 -7.70 -16.27 -8.70
C ALA A 125 -6.71 -15.62 -7.73
N ILE A 126 -7.22 -14.79 -6.81
CA ILE A 126 -6.44 -14.04 -5.83
C ILE A 126 -5.72 -14.98 -4.87
N SER A 127 -6.40 -16.02 -4.40
CA SER A 127 -5.80 -17.04 -3.52
C SER A 127 -4.66 -17.80 -4.20
N ALA A 128 -4.71 -17.97 -5.52
CA ALA A 128 -3.66 -18.62 -6.30
C ALA A 128 -2.45 -17.72 -6.60
N LEU A 129 -2.58 -16.38 -6.47
CA LEU A 129 -1.49 -15.44 -6.70
C LEU A 129 -0.41 -15.54 -5.62
N SER A 130 0.84 -15.33 -6.05
CA SER A 130 1.97 -15.08 -5.15
C SER A 130 1.80 -13.77 -4.39
N MET A 131 2.59 -13.56 -3.32
CA MET A 131 2.57 -12.29 -2.59
C MET A 131 2.98 -11.10 -3.48
N GLN A 132 3.96 -11.28 -4.36
CA GLN A 132 4.40 -10.23 -5.29
C GLN A 132 3.28 -9.82 -6.26
N GLU A 133 2.48 -10.79 -6.71
CA GLU A 133 1.33 -10.54 -7.55
C GLU A 133 0.20 -9.84 -6.77
N ARG A 134 -0.05 -10.23 -5.51
CA ARG A 134 -1.02 -9.51 -4.65
C ARG A 134 -0.58 -8.07 -4.37
N MET A 135 0.71 -7.85 -4.13
CA MET A 135 1.29 -6.52 -3.99
C MET A 135 1.07 -5.68 -5.25
N THR A 136 1.23 -6.29 -6.44
CA THR A 136 0.94 -5.65 -7.72
C THR A 136 -0.52 -5.20 -7.82
N LEU A 137 -1.48 -6.02 -7.34
CA LEU A 137 -2.89 -5.61 -7.31
C LEU A 137 -3.12 -4.41 -6.39
N SER A 138 -2.67 -4.49 -5.14
CA SER A 138 -2.90 -3.45 -4.13
C SER A 138 -2.12 -2.15 -4.35
N ASN A 139 -1.09 -2.18 -5.19
CA ASN A 139 -0.31 -1.01 -5.56
C ASN A 139 -1.07 -0.06 -6.50
N MET A 140 -2.08 -0.57 -7.22
CA MET A 140 -2.80 0.14 -8.27
C MET A 140 -4.27 0.38 -7.92
#